data_AF-A0A972ZSM7-F1
#
_entry.id   AF-A0A972ZSM7-F1
#
_cell.length_a   1.000
_cell.length_b   1.000
_cell.length_c   1.000
_cell.angle_alpha   90.00
_cell.angle_beta   90.00
_cell.angle_gamma   90.00
#
_symmetry.space_group_name_H-M   'P 1'
#
loop_
_entity.id
_entity.type
_entity.pdbx_description
1 polymer ?
#
loop_
_entity_poly.entity_id
_entity_poly.type
_entity_poly.pdbx_seq_one_letter_code
_entity_poly.pdbx_strand_id
1 'polypeptide(L)'
;MNSNKKTARIAGFLYLFVIVFGIFAEVVRNKIFVPEDAVTTISNIQESELLFRFGFVSDLIMLTCFVLLPLALYKLLKGINKNQALLMVILALVAAPIAMINLLNNLAPLLLVKGDSYQAIYGADQL
;
A
#
# COMPACT_ATOMS: atom_id res chain seq x y z
N MET A 1 -34.46 5.38 4.88
CA MET A 1 -33.75 4.25 5.55
C MET A 1 -32.91 3.34 4.64
N ASN A 2 -33.26 3.10 3.36
CA ASN A 2 -32.48 2.18 2.49
C ASN A 2 -31.10 2.70 2.03
N SER A 3 -30.92 4.01 1.90
CA SER A 3 -29.64 4.62 1.47
C SER A 3 -28.49 4.38 2.45
N ASN A 4 -28.76 4.44 3.76
CA ASN A 4 -27.75 4.19 4.79
C ASN A 4 -27.30 2.72 4.83
N LYS A 5 -28.23 1.77 4.61
CA LYS A 5 -27.87 0.33 4.54
C LYS A 5 -26.96 0.02 3.35
N LYS A 6 -27.22 0.62 2.18
CA LYS A 6 -26.35 0.48 1.00
C LYS A 6 -24.97 1.10 1.25
N THR A 7 -24.93 2.30 1.82
CA THR A 7 -23.67 2.98 2.17
C THR A 7 -22.86 2.18 3.21
N ALA A 8 -23.52 1.61 4.21
CA ALA A 8 -22.88 0.78 5.23
C ALA A 8 -22.27 -0.50 4.63
N ARG A 9 -22.96 -1.16 3.70
CA ARG A 9 -22.41 -2.31 2.98
C ARG A 9 -21.19 -1.93 2.14
N ILE A 10 -21.26 -0.81 1.42
CA ILE A 10 -20.13 -0.30 0.62
C ILE A 10 -18.93 0.00 1.53
N ALA A 11 -19.14 0.67 2.66
CA ALA A 11 -18.08 0.93 3.63
C ALA A 11 -17.46 -0.38 4.17
N GLY A 12 -18.29 -1.37 4.48
CA GLY A 12 -17.82 -2.70 4.89
C GLY A 12 -17.00 -3.41 3.82
N PHE A 13 -17.42 -3.37 2.55
CA PHE A 13 -16.66 -3.95 1.44
C PHE A 13 -15.33 -3.22 1.19
N LEU A 14 -15.33 -1.89 1.23
CA LEU A 14 -14.10 -1.10 1.13
C LEU A 14 -13.13 -1.45 2.25
N TYR A 15 -13.64 -1.61 3.48
CA TYR A 15 -12.83 -2.00 4.63
C TYR A 15 -12.23 -3.39 4.46
N LEU A 16 -13.03 -4.36 3.99
CA LEU A 16 -12.57 -5.71 3.71
C LEU A 16 -11.46 -5.72 2.64
N PHE A 17 -11.62 -4.95 1.56
CA PHE A 17 -10.58 -4.84 0.54
C PHE A 17 -9.29 -4.23 1.08
N VAL A 18 -9.36 -3.19 1.92
CA VAL A 18 -8.16 -2.64 2.57
C VAL A 18 -7.42 -3.74 3.33
N ILE A 19 -8.13 -4.55 4.12
CA ILE A 19 -7.50 -5.63 4.89
C ILE A 19 -6.89 -6.70 3.98
N VAL A 20 -7.68 -7.22 3.04
CA VAL A 20 -7.24 -8.35 2.19
C VAL A 20 -6.03 -7.95 1.34
N PHE A 21 -6.08 -6.79 0.68
CA PHE A 21 -4.98 -6.34 -0.17
C PHE A 21 -3.76 -5.89 0.66
N GLY A 22 -3.97 -5.32 1.84
CA GLY A 22 -2.87 -4.98 2.75
C GLY A 22 -2.11 -6.20 3.24
N ILE A 23 -2.83 -7.23 3.72
CA ILE A 23 -2.22 -8.50 4.14
C ILE A 23 -1.49 -9.15 2.96
N PHE A 24 -2.11 -9.20 1.78
CA PHE A 24 -1.48 -9.80 0.61
C PHE A 24 -0.18 -9.09 0.23
N ALA A 25 -0.20 -7.75 0.18
CA ALA A 25 1.00 -6.98 -0.12
C ALA A 25 2.11 -7.18 0.92
N GLU A 26 1.76 -7.25 2.21
CA GLU A 26 2.71 -7.52 3.29
C GLU A 26 3.31 -8.94 3.21
N VAL A 27 2.49 -9.95 2.92
CA VAL A 27 2.96 -11.34 2.73
C VAL A 27 3.91 -11.43 1.55
N VAL A 28 3.60 -10.76 0.43
CA VAL A 28 4.50 -10.70 -0.74
C VAL A 28 5.81 -10.03 -0.37
N ARG A 29 5.77 -8.90 0.35
CA ARG A 29 6.97 -8.16 0.76
C ARG A 29 7.86 -8.99 1.68
N ASN A 30 7.28 -9.69 2.66
CA ASN A 30 8.00 -10.58 3.57
C ASN A 30 8.62 -11.80 2.89
N LYS A 31 8.06 -12.26 1.76
CA LYS A 31 8.66 -13.36 0.98
C LYS A 31 9.84 -12.91 0.13
N ILE A 32 9.81 -11.67 -0.35
CA ILE A 32 10.76 -11.17 -1.34
C ILE A 32 11.92 -10.43 -0.68
N PHE A 33 11.64 -9.66 0.38
CA PHE A 33 12.63 -8.83 1.06
C PHE A 33 13.30 -9.63 2.17
N VAL A 34 14.59 -9.93 2.01
CA VAL A 34 15.43 -10.52 3.05
C VAL A 34 16.27 -9.39 3.66
N PRO A 35 15.97 -8.96 4.90
CA PRO A 35 16.82 -8.00 5.58
C PRO A 35 18.23 -8.58 5.67
N GLU A 36 19.26 -7.78 5.36
CA GLU A 36 20.69 -8.13 5.42
C GLU A 36 21.31 -8.85 4.21
N ASP A 37 20.53 -9.29 3.22
CA ASP A 37 21.08 -9.90 1.98
C ASP A 37 20.44 -9.32 0.71
N ALA A 38 21.14 -8.34 0.15
CA ALA A 38 20.74 -7.68 -1.08
C ALA A 38 20.79 -8.61 -2.29
N VAL A 39 21.78 -9.52 -2.37
CA VAL A 39 21.96 -10.43 -3.50
C VAL A 39 20.82 -11.43 -3.56
N THR A 40 20.45 -12.01 -2.41
CA THR A 40 19.31 -12.93 -2.29
C THR A 40 17.98 -12.23 -2.56
N THR A 41 17.80 -10.98 -2.10
CA THR A 41 16.60 -10.19 -2.40
C THR A 41 16.44 -9.96 -3.91
N ILE A 42 17.53 -9.63 -4.62
CA ILE A 42 17.52 -9.42 -6.08
C ILE A 42 17.18 -10.72 -6.82
N SER A 43 17.78 -11.84 -6.41
CA SER A 43 17.47 -13.16 -7.00
C SER A 43 16.00 -13.53 -6.83
N ASN A 44 15.44 -13.35 -5.61
CA ASN A 44 14.03 -13.61 -5.33
C ASN A 44 13.09 -12.73 -6.14
N ILE A 45 13.47 -11.46 -6.37
CA ILE A 45 12.72 -10.54 -7.24
C ILE A 45 12.72 -11.02 -8.69
N GLN A 46 13.88 -11.46 -9.21
CA GLN A 46 14.00 -11.93 -10.59
C GLN A 46 13.22 -13.23 -10.81
N GLU A 47 13.26 -14.15 -9.84
CA GLU A 47 12.51 -15.40 -9.90
C GLU A 47 11.00 -15.20 -9.72
N SER A 48 10.60 -14.18 -8.96
CA SER A 48 9.19 -13.91 -8.61
C SER A 48 8.70 -12.51 -9.04
N GLU A 49 9.11 -12.03 -10.22
CA GLU A 49 8.78 -10.68 -10.69
C GLU A 49 7.26 -10.45 -10.79
N LEU A 50 6.51 -11.46 -11.23
CA LEU A 50 5.04 -11.39 -11.27
C LEU A 50 4.44 -11.21 -9.87
N LEU A 51 4.96 -11.92 -8.87
CA LEU A 51 4.47 -11.83 -7.50
C LEU A 51 4.74 -10.44 -6.93
N PHE A 52 5.92 -9.88 -7.20
CA PHE A 52 6.27 -8.51 -6.83
C PHE A 52 5.32 -7.48 -7.47
N ARG A 53 5.06 -7.60 -8.77
CA ARG A 53 4.11 -6.72 -9.48
C ARG A 53 2.70 -6.82 -8.92
N PHE A 54 2.22 -8.02 -8.60
CA PHE A 54 0.92 -8.21 -7.96
C PHE A 54 0.86 -7.64 -6.54
N GLY A 55 1.93 -7.76 -5.76
CA GLY A 55 2.05 -7.12 -4.45
C GLY A 55 1.91 -5.60 -4.55
N PHE A 56 2.62 -4.99 -5.49
CA PHE A 56 2.54 -3.54 -5.73
C PHE A 56 1.15 -3.08 -6.19
N VAL A 57 0.53 -3.81 -7.14
CA VAL A 57 -0.84 -3.50 -7.58
C VAL A 57 -1.83 -3.64 -6.40
N SER A 58 -1.60 -4.62 -5.52
CA SER A 58 -2.42 -4.80 -4.32
C SER A 58 -2.29 -3.63 -3.35
N ASP A 59 -1.09 -3.11 -3.13
CA ASP A 59 -0.89 -1.89 -2.33
C ASP A 59 -1.63 -0.68 -2.93
N LEU A 60 -1.61 -0.52 -4.25
CA LEU A 60 -2.34 0.55 -4.93
C LEU A 60 -3.86 0.43 -4.75
N ILE A 61 -4.40 -0.80 -4.87
CA ILE A 61 -5.82 -1.06 -4.64
C ILE A 61 -6.17 -0.79 -3.17
N MET A 62 -5.35 -1.27 -2.23
CA MET A 62 -5.52 -1.01 -0.80
C MET A 62 -5.59 0.49 -0.51
N LEU A 63 -4.62 1.27 -1.00
CA LEU A 63 -4.56 2.72 -0.78
C LEU A 63 -5.76 3.45 -1.40
N THR A 64 -6.21 3.00 -2.58
CA THR A 64 -7.41 3.54 -3.22
C THR A 64 -8.64 3.28 -2.35
N CYS A 65 -8.82 2.05 -1.87
CA CYS A 65 -9.91 1.71 -0.96
C CYS A 65 -9.81 2.46 0.37
N PHE A 66 -8.60 2.68 0.89
CA PHE A 66 -8.33 3.41 2.12
C PHE A 66 -8.74 4.88 2.03
N VAL A 67 -8.61 5.52 0.86
CA VAL A 67 -9.09 6.90 0.65
C VAL A 67 -10.61 6.95 0.50
N LEU A 68 -11.22 5.97 -0.15
CA LEU A 68 -12.68 5.94 -0.38
C LEU A 68 -13.47 5.56 0.88
N LEU A 69 -12.90 4.71 1.73
CA LEU A 69 -13.49 4.24 2.97
C LEU A 69 -13.94 5.38 3.92
N PRO A 70 -13.08 6.35 4.31
CA PRO A 70 -13.47 7.44 5.19
C PRO A 70 -14.54 8.34 4.58
N LEU A 71 -14.60 8.47 3.25
CA LEU A 71 -15.69 9.20 2.57
C LEU A 71 -17.03 8.45 2.70
N ALA A 72 -17.01 7.12 2.60
CA ALA A 72 -18.19 6.30 2.83
C ALA A 72 -18.62 6.34 4.31
N LEU A 73 -17.67 6.27 5.23
CA LEU A 73 -17.91 6.38 6.67
C LEU A 73 -18.43 7.78 7.06
N TYR A 74 -17.95 8.85 6.41
CA TYR A 74 -18.46 10.21 6.63
C TYR A 74 -19.96 10.29 6.36
N LYS A 75 -20.44 9.69 5.26
CA LYS A 75 -21.87 9.67 4.93
C LYS A 75 -22.70 8.95 6.00
N LEU A 76 -22.14 7.97 6.71
CA LEU A 76 -22.79 7.25 7.79
C LEU A 76 -22.73 8.01 9.12
N LEU A 77 -21.57 8.55 9.47
CA LEU A 77 -21.28 9.14 10.78
C LEU A 77 -21.67 10.62 10.90
N LYS A 78 -21.88 11.32 9.77
CA LYS A 78 -22.28 12.74 9.78
C LYS A 78 -23.57 13.02 10.56
N GLY A 79 -24.44 12.02 10.69
CA GLY A 79 -25.69 12.13 11.44
C GLY A 79 -25.52 12.07 12.95
N ILE A 80 -24.37 11.58 13.44
CA ILE A 80 -24.03 11.50 14.87
C ILE A 80 -23.25 12.75 15.26
N ASN A 81 -22.12 13.01 14.60
CA ASN A 81 -21.33 14.22 14.82
C ASN A 81 -20.54 14.58 13.55
N LYS A 82 -20.94 15.68 12.91
CA LYS A 82 -20.34 16.15 11.65
C LYS A 82 -18.86 16.53 11.80
N ASN A 83 -18.47 17.14 12.92
CA ASN A 83 -17.10 17.61 13.14
C ASN A 83 -16.14 16.43 13.30
N GLN A 84 -16.53 15.42 14.09
CA GLN A 84 -15.74 14.20 14.28
C GLN A 84 -15.63 13.39 12.98
N ALA A 85 -16.74 13.26 12.25
CA ALA A 85 -16.72 12.59 10.95
C ALA A 85 -15.80 13.31 9.95
N LEU A 86 -15.78 14.65 9.95
CA LEU A 86 -14.90 15.43 9.08
C LEU A 86 -13.43 15.28 9.48
N LEU A 87 -13.11 15.31 10.77
CA LEU A 87 -11.76 15.09 11.28
C LEU A 87 -11.19 13.75 10.83
N MET A 88 -11.98 12.67 10.92
CA MET A 88 -11.59 11.34 10.42
C MET A 88 -11.21 11.38 8.93
N VAL A 89 -11.98 12.07 8.08
CA VAL A 89 -11.68 12.20 6.65
C VAL A 89 -10.38 12.97 6.44
N ILE A 90 -10.20 14.09 7.13
CA ILE A 90 -9.00 14.94 6.99
C ILE A 90 -7.76 14.13 7.39
N LEU A 91 -7.78 13.47 8.55
CA LEU A 91 -6.65 12.68 9.02
C LEU A 91 -6.30 11.55 8.06
N ALA A 92 -7.31 10.81 7.57
CA ALA A 92 -7.07 9.73 6.61
C ALA A 92 -6.51 10.25 5.27
N LEU A 93 -7.00 11.40 4.79
CA LEU A 93 -6.55 12.00 3.54
C LEU A 93 -5.13 12.57 3.64
N VAL A 94 -4.69 12.98 4.83
CA VAL A 94 -3.29 13.36 5.10
C VAL A 94 -2.39 12.12 5.22
N ALA A 95 -2.88 11.04 5.84
CA ALA A 95 -2.12 9.80 5.99
C ALA A 95 -1.90 9.08 4.65
N ALA A 96 -2.86 9.11 3.73
CA ALA A 96 -2.79 8.43 2.43
C ALA A 96 -1.57 8.81 1.57
N PRO A 97 -1.26 10.10 1.31
CA PRO A 97 -0.08 10.47 0.53
C PRO A 97 1.23 10.12 1.24
N ILE A 98 1.29 10.20 2.57
CA ILE A 98 2.45 9.77 3.34
C ILE A 98 2.69 8.27 3.14
N ALA A 99 1.63 7.46 3.21
CA ALA A 99 1.71 6.03 2.94
C ALA A 99 2.12 5.72 1.49
N MET A 100 1.63 6.48 0.50
CA MET A 100 2.06 6.36 -0.90
C MET A 100 3.55 6.67 -1.09
N ILE A 101 4.06 7.73 -0.45
CA ILE A 101 5.49 8.09 -0.50
C ILE A 101 6.34 6.98 0.14
N ASN A 102 5.91 6.45 1.28
CA ASN A 102 6.59 5.33 1.92
C ASN A 102 6.59 4.07 1.03
N LEU A 103 5.49 3.80 0.33
CA LEU A 103 5.43 2.71 -0.64
C LEU A 103 6.42 2.91 -1.78
N LEU A 104 6.56 4.14 -2.28
CA LEU A 104 7.52 4.47 -3.34
C LEU A 104 8.98 4.32 -2.86
N ASN A 105 9.28 4.68 -1.61
CA ASN A 105 10.60 4.45 -1.01
C ASN A 105 10.93 2.96 -0.92
N ASN A 106 9.94 2.09 -0.68
CA ASN A 106 10.15 0.63 -0.73
C ASN A 106 10.46 0.10 -2.14
N LEU A 107 10.16 0.87 -3.20
CA LEU A 107 10.55 0.54 -4.58
C LEU A 107 11.94 1.07 -4.96
N ALA A 108 12.50 2.01 -4.20
CA ALA A 108 13.80 2.60 -4.51
C ALA A 108 14.93 1.55 -4.63
N PRO A 109 15.04 0.53 -3.75
CA PRO A 109 16.05 -0.52 -3.89
C PRO A 109 15.93 -1.30 -5.22
N LEU A 110 14.71 -1.49 -5.74
CA LEU A 110 14.46 -2.18 -7.00
C LEU A 110 14.94 -1.39 -8.22
N LEU A 111 14.72 -0.07 -8.21
CA LEU A 111 15.13 0.85 -9.27
C LEU A 111 16.65 1.02 -9.30
N LEU A 112 17.29 1.00 -8.12
CA LEU A 112 18.74 1.04 -8.00
C LEU A 112 19.39 -0.23 -8.58
N VAL A 113 18.78 -1.40 -8.43
CA VAL A 113 19.30 -2.67 -8.94
C VAL A 113 19.15 -2.81 -10.47
N LYS A 114 18.07 -2.31 -11.07
CA LYS A 114 17.86 -2.38 -12.54
C LYS A 114 18.63 -1.31 -13.32
N GLY A 115 19.22 -0.31 -12.66
CA GLY A 115 20.04 0.70 -13.32
C GLY A 115 21.48 0.23 -13.47
N ASP A 116 21.95 0.09 -14.72
CA ASP A 116 23.37 -0.16 -15.07
C ASP A 116 24.35 0.83 -14.38
N SER A 117 23.84 1.93 -13.83
CA SER A 117 24.59 2.93 -13.07
C SER A 117 25.04 2.48 -11.67
N TYR A 118 24.48 1.43 -11.05
CA TYR A 118 24.87 1.05 -9.69
C TYR A 118 26.19 0.26 -9.63
N GLN A 119 26.46 -0.58 -10.64
CA GLN A 119 27.76 -1.23 -10.83
C GLN A 119 28.89 -0.22 -11.08
N ALA A 120 28.56 0.97 -11.58
CA ALA A 120 29.52 2.04 -11.84
C ALA A 120 29.82 2.91 -10.60
N ILE A 121 28.96 2.89 -9.57
CA ILE A 121 29.10 3.76 -8.38
C ILE A 121 29.62 2.99 -7.17
N TYR A 122 29.22 1.73 -7.00
CA TYR A 122 29.75 0.85 -5.95
C TYR A 122 30.51 -0.28 -6.62
N GLY A 123 31.84 -0.24 -6.53
CA GLY A 123 32.71 -1.28 -7.07
C GLY A 123 32.32 -2.65 -6.51
N ALA A 124 32.61 -3.69 -7.29
CA ALA A 124 32.26 -5.09 -7.04
C ALA A 124 32.77 -5.68 -5.70
N ASP A 125 33.51 -4.90 -4.88
CA ASP A 125 34.04 -5.28 -3.57
C ASP A 125 33.07 -5.05 -2.39
N GLN A 126 31.85 -4.53 -2.63
CA GLN A 126 30.82 -4.32 -1.60
C GLN A 126 29.55 -5.17 -1.77
N LEU A 127 29.56 -6.14 -2.69
CA LEU A 127 28.56 -7.21 -2.78
C LEU A 127 29.13 -8.49 -2.15
#